data_AF-A0A4P7GZR7-F1
#
_entry.id   AF-A0A4P7GZR7-F1
#
_cell.length_a   1.000
_cell.length_b   1.000
_cell.length_c   1.000
_cell.angle_alpha   90.00
_cell.angle_beta   90.00
_cell.angle_gamma   90.00
#
_symmetry.space_group_name_H-M   'P 1'
#
loop_
_entity.id
_entity.type
_entity.pdbx_description
1 polymer ?
#
loop_
_entity_poly.entity_id
_entity_poly.type
_entity_poly.pdbx_seq_one_letter_code
_entity_poly.pdbx_strand_id
1 'polypeptide(L)'
;MAERFTLPPPGFLRTEIIDLGPVIDPKFSDARDWSELLPPVQTTPVYSEARDLRSTDEAAAVAPEVALSQAGVNDLLDGKRYEIISVGTRFLDRDTEYPVVVIYNYSDDVVIEAIVDVTTRSLIELHETLTQPAMSEVEEARAIELVRRDGRLAEHGIDVDTGAGLIVEDVNFHSSRYRHRLVDLRFGPADRRVPTAFAIVDLSAEDVAEVGLIPGGRS
;
A
#
# COMPACT_ATOMS: atom_id res chain seq x y z
N MET A 1 23.74 37.26 9.58
CA MET A 1 22.63 37.76 8.74
C MET A 1 21.60 36.67 8.70
N ALA A 2 20.45 36.86 9.34
CA ALA A 2 19.38 35.87 9.43
C ALA A 2 18.21 36.38 8.59
N GLU A 3 17.82 35.61 7.59
CA GLU A 3 16.64 35.89 6.76
C GLU A 3 15.40 35.82 7.65
N ARG A 4 14.63 36.92 7.64
CA ARG A 4 13.35 37.02 8.33
C ARG A 4 12.34 36.19 7.55
N PHE A 5 11.92 35.06 8.12
CA PHE A 5 10.72 34.35 7.70
C PHE A 5 9.52 35.27 7.87
N THR A 6 9.06 35.88 6.78
CA THR A 6 7.76 36.54 6.70
C THR A 6 6.69 35.46 6.68
N LEU A 7 6.05 35.26 7.82
CA LEU A 7 4.80 34.51 7.90
C LEU A 7 3.75 35.20 7.01
N PRO A 8 2.88 34.44 6.31
CA PRO A 8 1.77 35.02 5.57
C PRO A 8 0.82 35.77 6.52
N PRO A 9 0.11 36.80 6.03
CA PRO A 9 -0.75 37.63 6.87
C PRO A 9 -1.83 36.78 7.58
N PRO A 10 -2.13 37.08 8.86
CA PRO A 10 -3.09 36.32 9.64
C PRO A 10 -4.50 36.56 9.08
N GLY A 11 -5.01 35.58 8.36
CA GLY A 11 -6.35 35.62 7.75
C GLY A 11 -6.78 34.34 7.03
N PHE A 12 -5.85 33.42 6.72
CA PHE A 12 -6.13 32.19 5.96
C PHE A 12 -6.16 30.89 6.78
N LEU A 13 -6.14 30.95 8.12
CA LEU A 13 -6.13 29.77 9.00
C LEU A 13 -7.40 29.65 9.85
N ARG A 14 -8.56 29.69 9.18
CA ARG A 14 -9.80 29.09 9.70
C ARG A 14 -10.57 28.47 8.55
N THR A 15 -10.03 27.38 8.01
CA THR A 15 -10.93 26.33 7.53
C THR A 15 -11.53 25.73 8.80
N GLU A 16 -12.70 26.21 9.21
CA GLU A 16 -13.58 25.40 10.04
C GLU A 16 -13.88 24.17 9.20
N ILE A 17 -13.06 23.14 9.34
CA ILE A 17 -13.43 21.80 8.88
C ILE A 17 -14.63 21.49 9.75
N ILE A 18 -15.82 21.64 9.18
CA ILE A 18 -17.05 21.18 9.79
C ILE A 18 -16.86 19.67 9.92
N ASP A 19 -16.59 19.22 11.14
CA ASP A 19 -16.61 17.80 11.48
C ASP A 19 -18.03 17.32 11.25
N LEU A 20 -18.26 16.66 10.11
CA LEU A 20 -19.56 16.12 9.74
C LEU A 20 -19.90 14.85 10.54
N GLY A 21 -18.99 14.38 11.42
CA GLY A 21 -19.07 13.08 12.05
C GLY A 21 -19.04 11.93 11.02
N PRO A 22 -18.94 10.68 11.49
CA PRO A 22 -19.03 9.53 10.60
C PRO A 22 -20.46 9.41 10.02
N VAL A 23 -20.59 9.46 8.70
CA VAL A 23 -21.83 9.14 7.99
C VAL A 23 -21.87 7.62 7.77
N ILE A 24 -22.74 6.93 8.51
CA ILE A 24 -22.92 5.48 8.41
C ILE A 24 -24.26 5.21 7.73
N ASP A 25 -24.22 4.56 6.56
CA ASP A 25 -25.40 4.17 5.79
C ASP A 25 -25.32 2.66 5.45
N PRO A 26 -26.31 1.82 5.81
CA PRO A 26 -27.55 2.17 6.52
C PRO A 26 -27.31 2.61 7.96
N LYS A 27 -28.12 3.57 8.43
CA LYS A 27 -28.15 3.98 9.83
C LYS A 27 -28.35 2.76 10.73
N PHE A 28 -27.57 2.66 11.82
CA PHE A 28 -27.81 1.67 12.87
C PHE A 28 -29.26 1.78 13.36
N SER A 29 -30.03 0.70 13.22
CA SER A 29 -31.48 0.70 13.46
C SER A 29 -31.88 0.86 14.94
N ASP A 30 -30.91 0.75 15.85
CA ASP A 30 -31.06 0.80 17.30
C ASP A 30 -30.51 2.08 17.94
N ALA A 31 -29.80 2.93 17.17
CA ALA A 31 -29.29 4.20 17.66
C ALA A 31 -30.37 5.29 17.56
N ARG A 32 -30.52 6.07 18.63
CA ARG A 32 -31.36 7.29 18.61
C ARG A 32 -30.87 8.21 17.48
N ASP A 33 -31.78 8.70 16.65
CA ASP A 33 -31.43 9.63 15.60
C ASP A 33 -31.10 11.00 16.22
N TRP A 34 -29.80 11.33 16.28
CA TRP A 34 -29.31 12.59 16.81
C TRP A 34 -29.36 13.73 15.78
N SER A 35 -29.75 13.45 14.53
CA SER A 35 -29.87 14.49 13.49
C SER A 35 -30.91 15.56 13.83
N GLU A 36 -31.87 15.26 14.72
CA GLU A 36 -32.82 16.24 15.26
C GLU A 36 -32.17 17.34 16.11
N LEU A 37 -30.98 17.07 16.68
CA LEU A 37 -30.24 18.03 17.52
C LEU A 37 -29.16 18.78 16.73
N LEU A 38 -28.92 18.41 15.48
CA LEU A 38 -27.93 19.04 14.63
C LEU A 38 -28.63 20.01 13.66
N PRO A 39 -28.18 21.26 13.55
CA PRO A 39 -28.70 22.15 12.53
C PRO A 39 -28.40 21.56 11.15
N PRO A 40 -29.33 21.64 10.18
CA PRO A 40 -29.11 21.11 8.85
C PRO A 40 -27.91 21.82 8.21
N VAL A 41 -26.85 21.05 7.92
CA VAL A 41 -25.66 21.57 7.25
C VAL A 41 -26.02 21.79 5.78
N GLN A 42 -25.95 23.05 5.33
CA GLN A 42 -26.05 23.36 3.91
C GLN A 42 -24.73 22.98 3.24
N THR A 43 -24.70 21.83 2.57
CA THR A 43 -23.59 21.46 1.70
C THR A 43 -23.80 22.07 0.32
N THR A 44 -22.82 22.81 -0.18
CA THR A 44 -22.76 23.18 -1.59
C THR A 44 -21.92 22.14 -2.33
N PRO A 45 -22.48 21.37 -3.28
CA PRO A 45 -21.70 20.44 -4.07
C PRO A 45 -20.56 21.18 -4.77
N VAL A 46 -19.32 20.72 -4.55
CA VAL A 46 -18.18 21.20 -5.33
C VAL A 46 -18.19 20.43 -6.64
N TYR A 47 -18.54 21.13 -7.72
CA TYR A 47 -18.39 20.59 -9.06
C TYR A 47 -16.91 20.66 -9.45
N SER A 48 -16.26 19.50 -9.50
CA SER A 48 -14.98 19.34 -10.18
C SER A 48 -15.24 18.95 -11.63
N GLU A 49 -14.39 19.42 -12.54
CA GLU A 49 -14.43 18.93 -13.92
C GLU A 49 -14.10 17.44 -13.93
N ALA A 50 -14.90 16.66 -14.65
CA ALA A 50 -14.61 15.25 -14.85
C ALA A 50 -13.32 15.13 -15.67
N ARG A 51 -12.23 14.69 -15.01
CA ARG A 51 -10.95 14.44 -15.67
C ARG A 51 -11.08 13.17 -16.51
N ASP A 52 -10.73 13.24 -17.79
CA ASP A 52 -10.59 12.04 -18.62
C ASP A 52 -9.33 11.29 -18.18
N LEU A 53 -9.50 10.08 -17.64
CA LEU A 53 -8.42 9.27 -17.09
C LEU A 53 -7.84 8.26 -18.10
N ARG A 54 -8.43 8.16 -19.31
CA ARG A 54 -8.02 7.14 -20.30
C ARG A 54 -6.56 7.24 -20.69
N SER A 55 -6.06 8.46 -20.92
CA SER A 55 -4.65 8.66 -21.26
C SER A 55 -3.72 8.27 -20.12
N THR A 56 -4.17 8.47 -18.87
CA THR A 56 -3.41 8.07 -17.68
C THR A 56 -3.37 6.56 -17.54
N ASP A 57 -4.49 5.87 -17.79
CA ASP A 57 -4.57 4.40 -17.76
C ASP A 57 -3.71 3.77 -18.86
N GLU A 58 -3.75 4.32 -20.08
CA GLU A 58 -2.91 3.88 -21.19
C GLU A 58 -1.41 4.08 -20.90
N ALA A 59 -1.05 5.22 -20.31
CA ALA A 59 0.32 5.48 -19.89
C ALA A 59 0.76 4.53 -18.77
N ALA A 60 -0.09 4.27 -17.78
CA ALA A 60 0.19 3.35 -16.69
C ALA A 60 0.40 1.91 -17.18
N ALA A 61 -0.35 1.47 -18.20
CA ALA A 61 -0.20 0.13 -18.76
C ALA A 61 1.17 -0.11 -19.43
N VAL A 62 1.76 0.92 -20.05
CA VAL A 62 3.04 0.82 -20.78
C VAL A 62 4.24 1.22 -19.92
N ALA A 63 4.03 1.97 -18.83
CA ALA A 63 5.08 2.48 -17.96
C ALA A 63 6.04 1.40 -17.41
N PRO A 64 5.58 0.21 -16.96
CA PRO A 64 6.49 -0.84 -16.50
C PRO A 64 7.49 -1.32 -17.57
N GLU A 65 7.03 -1.53 -18.81
CA GLU A 65 7.89 -1.90 -19.93
C GLU A 65 8.94 -0.81 -20.18
N VAL A 66 8.51 0.45 -20.16
CA VAL A 66 9.43 1.59 -20.34
C VAL A 66 10.45 1.63 -19.22
N ALA A 67 10.04 1.55 -17.95
CA ALA A 67 10.93 1.57 -16.80
C ALA A 67 11.97 0.45 -16.85
N LEU A 68 11.53 -0.79 -17.09
CA LEU A 68 12.42 -1.96 -17.18
C LEU A 68 13.36 -1.92 -18.39
N SER A 69 13.07 -1.12 -19.41
CA SER A 69 13.99 -0.94 -20.55
C SER A 69 15.14 0.05 -20.29
N GLN A 70 15.07 0.84 -19.20
CA GLN A 70 16.04 1.88 -18.92
C GLN A 70 17.31 1.30 -18.28
N ALA A 71 18.49 1.74 -18.74
CA ALA A 71 19.77 1.24 -18.25
C ALA A 71 19.91 1.36 -16.73
N GLY A 72 19.56 2.52 -16.15
CA GLY A 72 19.67 2.73 -14.69
C GLY A 72 18.78 1.79 -13.85
N VAL A 73 17.60 1.42 -14.35
CA VAL A 73 16.73 0.44 -13.68
C VAL A 73 17.29 -0.98 -13.84
N ASN A 74 17.76 -1.33 -15.05
CA ASN A 74 18.38 -2.62 -15.32
C ASN A 74 19.64 -2.84 -14.48
N ASP A 75 20.50 -1.84 -14.33
CA ASP A 75 21.71 -1.94 -13.51
C ASP A 75 21.39 -2.29 -12.04
N LEU A 76 20.23 -1.83 -11.54
CA LEU A 76 19.77 -2.14 -10.19
C LEU A 76 19.08 -3.49 -10.07
N LEU A 77 18.57 -4.06 -11.17
CA LEU A 77 17.72 -5.27 -11.16
C LEU A 77 18.37 -6.50 -11.81
N ASP A 78 19.46 -6.34 -12.56
CA ASP A 78 20.06 -7.41 -13.34
C ASP A 78 20.47 -8.60 -12.46
N GLY A 79 19.98 -9.79 -12.81
CA GLY A 79 20.19 -11.02 -12.05
C GLY A 79 19.49 -11.08 -10.68
N LYS A 80 18.69 -10.07 -10.31
CA LYS A 80 18.02 -9.98 -9.00
C LYS A 80 16.56 -10.40 -9.09
N ARG A 81 16.02 -10.84 -7.95
CA ARG A 81 14.60 -11.10 -7.79
C ARG A 81 13.87 -9.81 -7.43
N TYR A 82 12.88 -9.44 -8.22
CA TYR A 82 12.07 -8.24 -8.02
C TYR A 82 10.59 -8.47 -8.38
N GLU A 83 9.73 -7.54 -7.97
CA GLU A 83 8.31 -7.48 -8.35
C GLU A 83 7.91 -6.02 -8.58
N ILE A 84 7.04 -5.79 -9.57
CA ILE A 84 6.41 -4.47 -9.73
C ILE A 84 5.24 -4.41 -8.75
N ILE A 85 5.34 -3.55 -7.75
CA ILE A 85 4.35 -3.46 -6.67
C ILE A 85 3.14 -2.64 -7.11
N SER A 86 3.39 -1.51 -7.77
CA SER A 86 2.33 -0.63 -8.22
C SER A 86 2.80 0.28 -9.34
N VAL A 87 1.81 0.78 -10.09
CA VAL A 87 1.97 1.88 -11.03
C VAL A 87 1.03 2.98 -10.61
N GLY A 88 1.57 4.16 -10.36
CA GLY A 88 0.82 5.35 -10.03
C GLY A 88 1.24 6.52 -10.89
N THR A 89 0.91 7.73 -10.44
CA THR A 89 1.33 8.97 -11.08
C THR A 89 1.91 9.94 -10.06
N ARG A 90 2.82 10.81 -10.53
CA ARG A 90 3.40 11.89 -9.72
C ARG A 90 3.52 13.14 -10.57
N PHE A 91 3.10 14.26 -10.00
CA PHE A 91 3.34 15.59 -10.56
C PHE A 91 4.76 16.03 -10.22
N LEU A 92 5.57 16.34 -11.23
CA LEU A 92 6.90 16.94 -11.03
C LEU A 92 6.85 18.46 -11.04
N ASP A 93 5.88 19.03 -11.76
CA ASP A 93 5.54 20.44 -11.74
C ASP A 93 4.01 20.61 -11.69
N ARG A 94 3.52 21.85 -11.84
CA ARG A 94 2.08 22.14 -11.72
C ARG A 94 1.23 21.50 -12.82
N ASP A 95 1.82 21.24 -13.97
CA ASP A 95 1.08 20.90 -15.19
C ASP A 95 1.46 19.51 -15.74
N THR A 96 2.56 18.93 -15.25
CA THR A 96 3.12 17.70 -15.81
C THR A 96 3.07 16.55 -14.81
N GLU A 97 2.26 15.56 -15.16
CA GLU A 97 2.07 14.31 -14.45
C GLU A 97 2.75 13.16 -15.20
N TYR A 98 3.61 12.42 -14.52
CA TYR A 98 4.31 11.27 -15.07
C TYR A 98 3.93 9.98 -14.33
N PRO A 99 3.84 8.84 -15.04
CA PRO A 99 3.75 7.54 -14.39
C PRO A 99 4.96 7.28 -13.48
N VAL A 100 4.68 6.68 -12.32
CA VAL A 100 5.69 6.18 -11.39
C VAL A 100 5.51 4.68 -11.25
N VAL A 101 6.58 3.94 -11.54
CA VAL A 101 6.63 2.49 -11.37
C VAL A 101 7.39 2.20 -10.07
N VAL A 102 6.72 1.54 -9.13
CA VAL A 102 7.31 1.13 -7.85
C VAL A 102 7.68 -0.33 -7.95
N ILE A 103 8.97 -0.63 -7.79
CA ILE A 103 9.55 -1.96 -7.91
C ILE A 103 10.18 -2.33 -6.58
N TYR A 104 9.87 -3.50 -6.04
CA TYR A 104 10.57 -4.04 -4.88
C TYR A 104 11.64 -5.03 -5.34
N ASN A 105 12.90 -4.78 -4.95
CA ASN A 105 14.02 -5.69 -5.16
C ASN A 105 14.24 -6.52 -3.89
N TYR A 106 13.84 -7.79 -3.93
CA TYR A 106 13.94 -8.71 -2.80
C TYR A 106 15.37 -9.21 -2.54
N SER A 107 16.30 -8.97 -3.46
CA SER A 107 17.68 -9.43 -3.28
C SER A 107 18.50 -8.48 -2.42
N ASP A 108 18.17 -7.18 -2.49
CA ASP A 108 18.84 -6.13 -1.71
C ASP A 108 17.93 -5.50 -0.64
N ASP A 109 16.65 -5.90 -0.58
CA ASP A 109 15.62 -5.36 0.31
C ASP A 109 15.42 -3.84 0.15
N VAL A 110 15.36 -3.39 -1.11
CA VAL A 110 15.17 -1.97 -1.47
C VAL A 110 14.01 -1.77 -2.42
N VAL A 111 13.44 -0.58 -2.36
CA VAL A 111 12.39 -0.13 -3.28
C VAL A 111 13.01 0.82 -4.28
N ILE A 112 12.68 0.61 -5.54
CA ILE A 112 13.09 1.44 -6.67
C ILE A 112 11.83 2.14 -7.19
N GLU A 113 11.82 3.47 -7.14
CA GLU A 113 10.80 4.31 -7.77
C GLU A 113 11.36 4.87 -9.07
N ALA A 114 10.81 4.41 -10.20
CA ALA A 114 11.16 4.91 -11.53
C ALA A 114 10.05 5.82 -12.06
N ILE A 115 10.37 7.10 -12.25
CA ILE A 115 9.49 8.06 -12.92
C ILE A 115 9.84 8.07 -14.39
N VAL A 116 8.86 7.79 -15.26
CA VAL A 116 9.11 7.62 -16.69
C VAL A 116 8.23 8.51 -17.54
N ASP A 117 8.77 8.94 -18.68
CA ASP A 117 7.99 9.51 -19.77
C ASP A 117 7.74 8.41 -20.81
N VAL A 118 6.49 7.95 -20.88
CA VAL A 118 6.07 6.90 -21.82
C VAL A 118 6.06 7.37 -23.27
N THR A 119 5.93 8.69 -23.52
CA THR A 119 5.90 9.26 -24.86
C THR A 119 7.29 9.23 -25.49
N THR A 120 8.29 9.67 -24.72
CA THR A 120 9.70 9.67 -25.15
C THR A 120 10.42 8.36 -24.82
N ARG A 121 9.74 7.44 -24.10
CA ARG A 121 10.26 6.16 -23.58
C ARG A 121 11.56 6.34 -22.81
N SER A 122 11.58 7.34 -21.92
CA SER A 122 12.78 7.75 -21.17
C SER A 122 12.56 7.74 -19.66
N LEU A 123 13.65 7.54 -18.92
CA LEU A 123 13.70 7.71 -17.47
C LEU A 123 13.82 9.20 -17.13
N ILE A 124 12.91 9.70 -16.29
CA ILE A 124 12.93 11.09 -15.80
C ILE A 124 13.68 11.15 -14.48
N GLU A 125 13.30 10.31 -13.52
CA GLU A 125 13.96 10.21 -12.22
C GLU A 125 13.98 8.75 -11.75
N LEU A 126 14.97 8.45 -10.92
CA LEU A 126 15.15 7.15 -10.29
C LEU A 126 15.53 7.38 -8.83
N HIS A 127 14.76 6.79 -7.93
CA HIS A 127 15.00 6.88 -6.49
C HIS A 127 15.07 5.49 -5.88
N GLU A 128 16.00 5.31 -4.94
CA GLU A 128 16.06 4.15 -4.07
C GLU A 128 15.61 4.54 -2.67
N THR A 129 14.75 3.72 -2.07
CA THR A 129 14.27 3.93 -0.70
C THR A 129 14.14 2.62 0.05
N LEU A 130 14.18 2.72 1.38
CA LEU A 130 13.94 1.61 2.30
C LEU A 130 12.50 1.57 2.81
N THR A 131 11.70 2.60 2.48
CA THR A 131 10.28 2.65 2.88
C THR A 131 9.49 1.61 2.11
N GLN A 132 8.97 0.61 2.82
CA GLN A 132 8.24 -0.48 2.16
C GLN A 132 6.89 0.01 1.61
N PRO A 133 6.57 -0.24 0.33
CA PRO A 133 5.24 0.04 -0.23
C PRO A 133 4.22 -0.94 0.33
N ALA A 134 2.95 -0.61 0.13
CA ALA A 134 1.83 -1.52 0.40
C ALA A 134 2.05 -2.86 -0.32
N MET A 135 1.44 -3.91 0.24
CA MET A 135 1.48 -5.25 -0.35
C MET A 135 0.68 -5.27 -1.66
N SER A 136 1.19 -5.93 -2.69
CA SER A 136 0.45 -6.19 -3.92
C SER A 136 -0.39 -7.48 -3.82
N GLU A 137 -1.39 -7.62 -4.68
CA GLU A 137 -2.20 -8.86 -4.76
C GLU A 137 -1.35 -10.09 -5.12
N VAL A 138 -0.31 -9.90 -5.94
CA VAL A 138 0.62 -10.96 -6.34
C VAL A 138 1.45 -11.42 -5.13
N GLU A 139 1.87 -10.49 -4.29
CA GLU A 139 2.60 -10.79 -3.05
C GLU A 139 1.73 -11.50 -2.04
N GLU A 140 0.48 -11.05 -1.86
CA GLU A 140 -0.47 -11.72 -0.97
C GLU A 140 -0.69 -13.17 -1.42
N ALA A 141 -0.97 -13.38 -2.70
CA ALA A 141 -1.15 -14.72 -3.26
C ALA A 141 0.10 -15.60 -3.08
N ARG A 142 1.30 -15.03 -3.26
CA ARG A 142 2.57 -15.74 -3.03
C ARG A 142 2.77 -16.10 -1.56
N ALA A 143 2.46 -15.19 -0.65
CA ALA A 143 2.57 -15.42 0.78
C ALA A 143 1.61 -16.53 1.24
N ILE A 144 0.36 -16.50 0.77
CA ILE A 144 -0.64 -17.54 1.01
C ILE A 144 -0.15 -18.90 0.49
N GLU A 145 0.44 -18.93 -0.71
CA GLU A 145 1.00 -20.16 -1.28
C GLU A 145 2.18 -20.71 -0.47
N LEU A 146 3.06 -19.84 0.06
CA LEU A 146 4.14 -20.27 0.95
C LEU A 146 3.59 -20.92 2.23
N VAL A 147 2.58 -20.32 2.85
CA VAL A 147 1.90 -20.89 4.02
C VAL A 147 1.18 -22.20 3.68
N ARG A 148 0.54 -22.28 2.51
CA ARG A 148 -0.11 -23.50 2.02
C ARG A 148 0.89 -24.65 1.89
N ARG A 149 2.09 -24.37 1.38
CA ARG A 149 3.19 -25.36 1.25
C ARG A 149 3.81 -25.76 2.58
N ASP A 150 3.89 -24.83 3.53
CA ASP A 150 4.40 -25.08 4.88
C ASP A 150 3.52 -26.06 5.67
N GLY A 151 2.20 -25.98 5.51
CA GLY A 151 1.26 -27.01 5.97
C GLY A 151 0.94 -27.01 7.47
N ARG A 152 1.75 -26.36 8.33
CA ARG A 152 1.54 -26.35 9.80
C ARG A 152 0.16 -25.82 10.20
N LEU A 153 -0.39 -24.84 9.48
CA LEU A 153 -1.74 -24.33 9.76
C LEU A 153 -2.85 -25.28 9.27
N ALA A 154 -2.64 -25.99 8.16
CA ALA A 154 -3.58 -26.97 7.65
C ALA A 154 -3.73 -28.17 8.61
N GLU A 155 -2.65 -28.57 9.30
CA GLU A 155 -2.68 -29.58 10.37
C GLU A 155 -3.61 -29.19 11.53
N HIS A 156 -3.87 -27.90 11.71
CA HIS A 156 -4.80 -27.38 12.71
C HIS A 156 -6.22 -27.11 12.16
N GLY A 157 -6.50 -27.52 10.92
CA GLY A 157 -7.80 -27.32 10.26
C GLY A 157 -8.08 -25.87 9.89
N ILE A 158 -7.04 -25.04 9.76
CA ILE A 158 -7.18 -23.64 9.32
C ILE A 158 -7.30 -23.61 7.80
N ASP A 159 -8.31 -22.89 7.31
CA ASP A 159 -8.45 -22.59 5.89
C ASP A 159 -7.51 -21.44 5.50
N VAL A 160 -6.43 -21.79 4.81
CA VAL A 160 -5.37 -20.86 4.39
C VAL A 160 -5.85 -19.90 3.29
N ASP A 161 -6.90 -20.26 2.54
CA ASP A 161 -7.43 -19.44 1.45
C ASP A 161 -8.15 -18.18 1.96
N THR A 162 -8.43 -18.12 3.26
CA THR A 162 -9.00 -16.95 3.95
C THR A 162 -7.96 -15.90 4.35
N GLY A 163 -6.68 -16.15 4.09
CA GLY A 163 -5.58 -15.29 4.50
C GLY A 163 -5.70 -13.89 3.91
N ALA A 164 -5.57 -12.87 4.76
CA ALA A 164 -5.41 -11.48 4.35
C ALA A 164 -4.17 -10.91 5.02
N GLY A 165 -3.34 -10.18 4.26
CA GLY A 165 -2.02 -9.78 4.71
C GLY A 165 -1.82 -8.28 4.86
N LEU A 166 -0.77 -7.94 5.59
CA LEU A 166 -0.20 -6.59 5.65
C LEU A 166 1.32 -6.70 5.75
N ILE A 167 2.02 -5.72 5.17
CA ILE A 167 3.47 -5.60 5.35
C ILE A 167 3.76 -5.27 6.82
N VAL A 168 4.74 -5.96 7.39
CA VAL A 168 5.28 -5.69 8.72
C VAL A 168 6.80 -5.56 8.65
N GLU A 169 7.38 -4.80 9.57
CA GLU A 169 8.82 -4.58 9.63
C GLU A 169 9.39 -5.21 10.90
N ASP A 170 10.52 -5.91 10.76
CA ASP A 170 11.31 -6.29 11.92
C ASP A 170 12.13 -5.07 12.39
N VAL A 171 11.79 -4.55 13.57
CA VAL A 171 12.45 -3.39 14.17
C VAL A 171 13.77 -3.76 14.87
N ASN A 172 14.06 -5.05 15.03
CA ASN A 172 15.30 -5.50 15.64
C ASN A 172 16.42 -5.55 14.60
N PHE A 173 17.31 -4.56 14.63
CA PHE A 173 18.46 -4.48 13.71
C PHE A 173 19.49 -5.62 13.86
N HIS A 174 19.39 -6.44 14.90
CA HIS A 174 20.20 -7.65 15.05
C HIS A 174 19.52 -8.91 14.48
N SER A 175 18.25 -8.80 14.06
CA SER A 175 17.56 -9.90 13.41
C SER A 175 18.15 -10.19 12.04
N SER A 176 18.22 -11.46 11.67
CA SER A 176 18.57 -11.86 10.30
C SER A 176 17.51 -11.47 9.27
N ARG A 177 16.34 -10.99 9.72
CA ARG A 177 15.23 -10.52 8.87
C ARG A 177 15.05 -9.00 8.93
N TYR A 178 16.01 -8.29 9.52
CA TYR A 178 15.97 -6.84 9.54
C TYR A 178 15.91 -6.30 8.10
N ARG A 179 14.92 -5.45 7.82
CA ARG A 179 14.57 -4.87 6.49
C ARG A 179 13.97 -5.81 5.46
N HIS A 180 13.88 -7.10 5.74
CA HIS A 180 13.21 -8.02 4.82
C HIS A 180 11.74 -7.63 4.62
N ARG A 181 11.18 -8.07 3.50
CA ARG A 181 9.77 -7.88 3.19
C ARG A 181 8.92 -8.92 3.90
N LEU A 182 8.51 -8.60 5.12
CA LEU A 182 7.70 -9.51 5.94
C LEU A 182 6.21 -9.22 5.75
N VAL A 183 5.41 -10.27 5.71
CA VAL A 183 3.94 -10.22 5.62
C VAL A 183 3.35 -10.92 6.82
N ASP A 184 2.47 -10.21 7.54
CA ASP A 184 1.63 -10.80 8.57
C ASP A 184 0.28 -11.20 7.96
N LEU A 185 0.11 -12.50 7.71
CA LEU A 185 -1.13 -13.08 7.23
C LEU A 185 -2.01 -13.47 8.41
N ARG A 186 -3.27 -13.03 8.37
CA ARG A 186 -4.30 -13.38 9.34
C ARG A 186 -5.36 -14.27 8.69
N PHE A 187 -5.67 -15.39 9.34
CA PHE A 187 -6.61 -16.40 8.85
C PHE A 187 -7.81 -16.50 9.78
N GLY A 188 -9.00 -16.67 9.22
CA GLY A 188 -10.22 -16.83 9.99
C GLY A 188 -11.42 -17.07 9.09
N PRO A 189 -12.47 -17.74 9.60
CA PRO A 189 -13.65 -17.97 8.80
C PRO A 189 -14.36 -16.64 8.49
N ALA A 190 -14.89 -16.52 7.28
CA ALA A 190 -15.49 -15.27 6.78
C ALA A 190 -16.69 -14.77 7.60
N ASP A 191 -17.30 -15.64 8.41
CA ASP A 191 -18.40 -15.31 9.31
C ASP A 191 -17.94 -14.69 10.64
N ARG A 192 -16.63 -14.56 10.89
CA ARG A 192 -16.07 -14.01 12.12
C ARG A 192 -15.18 -12.80 11.83
N ARG A 193 -15.27 -11.80 12.72
CA ARG A 193 -14.43 -10.60 12.66
C ARG A 193 -13.00 -10.82 13.17
N VAL A 194 -12.78 -11.87 13.97
CA VAL A 194 -11.50 -12.09 14.65
C VAL A 194 -10.77 -13.26 14.00
N PRO A 195 -9.51 -13.07 13.57
CA PRO A 195 -8.68 -14.16 13.07
C PRO A 195 -8.46 -15.24 14.12
N THR A 196 -8.34 -16.49 13.68
CA THR A 196 -8.12 -17.66 14.53
C THR A 196 -6.67 -18.16 14.48
N ALA A 197 -5.92 -17.76 13.44
CA ALA A 197 -4.52 -18.09 13.25
C ALA A 197 -3.78 -16.96 12.53
N PHE A 198 -2.45 -17.04 12.53
CA PHE A 198 -1.58 -16.13 11.81
C PHE A 198 -0.35 -16.84 11.24
N ALA A 199 0.29 -16.21 10.27
CA ALA A 199 1.62 -16.56 9.79
C ALA A 199 2.43 -15.30 9.47
N ILE A 200 3.71 -15.30 9.83
CA ILE A 200 4.68 -14.31 9.37
C ILE A 200 5.46 -14.95 8.23
N VAL A 201 5.36 -14.37 7.04
CA VAL A 201 6.03 -14.85 5.82
C VAL A 201 7.12 -13.86 5.45
N ASP A 202 8.29 -14.37 5.12
CA ASP A 202 9.39 -13.57 4.60
C ASP A 202 9.44 -13.71 3.08
N LEU A 203 8.97 -12.68 2.38
CA LEU A 203 8.98 -12.66 0.91
C LEU A 203 10.38 -12.44 0.35
N SER A 204 11.35 -11.97 1.14
CA SER A 204 12.76 -11.80 0.74
C SER A 204 13.53 -13.12 0.84
N ALA A 205 13.22 -13.95 1.85
CA ALA A 205 13.81 -15.27 2.02
C ALA A 205 13.00 -16.41 1.36
N GLU A 206 11.78 -16.15 0.90
CA GLU A 206 10.81 -17.15 0.42
C GLU A 206 10.49 -18.25 1.45
N ASP A 207 10.36 -17.86 2.72
CA ASP A 207 10.07 -18.78 3.83
C ASP A 207 8.92 -18.33 4.73
N VAL A 208 8.43 -19.26 5.56
CA VAL A 208 7.46 -18.97 6.61
C VAL A 208 8.21 -18.87 7.93
N ALA A 209 8.45 -17.64 8.37
CA ALA A 209 9.20 -17.33 9.58
C ALA A 209 8.48 -17.82 10.85
N GLU A 210 7.17 -17.62 10.93
CA GLU A 210 6.38 -17.99 12.11
C GLU A 210 4.96 -18.38 11.71
N VAL A 211 4.36 -19.29 12.48
CA VAL A 211 2.93 -19.60 12.42
C VAL A 211 2.40 -19.75 13.84
N GLY A 212 1.15 -19.39 14.06
CA GLY A 212 0.55 -19.56 15.37
C GLY A 212 -0.97 -19.53 15.35
N LEU A 213 -1.55 -20.04 16.43
CA LEU A 213 -2.98 -19.99 16.69
C LEU A 213 -3.28 -18.88 17.70
N ILE A 214 -4.38 -18.17 17.49
CA ILE A 214 -4.77 -17.05 18.35
C ILE A 214 -5.71 -17.57 19.44
N PRO A 215 -5.33 -17.50 20.73
CA PRO A 215 -6.17 -17.94 21.84
C PRO A 215 -7.47 -17.13 21.89
N GLY A 216 -8.62 -17.81 21.83
CA GLY A 216 -9.95 -17.18 21.74
C GLY A 216 -10.59 -17.23 20.35
N GLY A 217 -9.84 -17.64 19.32
CA GLY A 217 -10.39 -17.96 17.99
C GLY A 217 -10.97 -19.38 17.85
N ARG A 218 -10.79 -20.23 18.87
CA ARG A 218 -11.31 -21.60 18.93
C ARG A 218 -12.68 -21.60 19.63
N SER A 219 -13.62 -22.33 19.04
CA SER A 219 -14.90 -22.74 19.64
C SER A 219 -14.69 -23.51 20.94
#